data_AF-A0A1G6UHR6-F1
#
_entry.id   AF-A0A1G6UHR6-F1
#
_cell.length_a   1.000
_cell.length_b   1.000
_cell.length_c   1.000
_cell.angle_alpha   90.00
_cell.angle_beta   90.00
_cell.angle_gamma   90.00
#
_symmetry.space_group_name_H-M   'P 1'
#
loop_
_entity.id
_entity.type
_entity.pdbx_description
1 polymer ?
#
loop_
_entity_poly.entity_id
_entity_poly.type
_entity_poly.pdbx_seq_one_letter_code
_entity_poly.pdbx_strand_id
1 'polypeptide(L)'
;MARVISTARAATLLLDAFYFGEFNALKRMVDETVEDVMFLARGLELGLREEHQEYLTSFFTEYWKDGPHPEVPEVNKRPEFNRYKIRKYMDELYTNGPALPGDAKVSSLMKTSYVLDSGYVHGNCSQLMELYGGNPPAFHVSGVPHPTAGLAAGLSMIYSVAMALTTFATTSRAFGNAALTERLRARSVQLYQLGVAMQRTFQAWERSTHPTPTAS
;
A
#
# COMPACT_ATOMS: atom_id res chain seq x y z
N MET A 1 9.41 -0.41 -9.19
CA MET A 1 8.51 0.74 -9.46
C MET A 1 7.41 0.43 -10.47
N ALA A 2 7.68 -0.25 -11.60
CA ALA A 2 6.65 -0.57 -12.60
C ALA A 2 5.39 -1.24 -12.00
N ARG A 3 5.58 -2.21 -11.09
CA ARG A 3 4.48 -2.89 -10.39
C ARG A 3 3.59 -1.93 -9.59
N VAL A 4 4.18 -0.97 -8.87
CA VAL A 4 3.42 0.06 -8.12
C VAL A 4 2.51 0.84 -9.05
N ILE A 5 3.03 1.30 -10.19
CA ILE A 5 2.26 2.11 -11.15
C ILE A 5 1.17 1.28 -11.82
N SER A 6 1.49 0.07 -12.29
CA SER A 6 0.53 -0.80 -12.98
C SER A 6 -0.60 -1.22 -12.04
N THR A 7 -0.25 -1.62 -10.80
CA THR A 7 -1.24 -2.05 -9.82
C THR A 7 -2.08 -0.88 -9.34
N ALA A 8 -1.50 0.30 -9.14
CA ALA A 8 -2.26 1.50 -8.78
C ALA A 8 -3.30 1.85 -9.85
N ARG A 9 -2.94 1.79 -11.13
CA ARG A 9 -3.89 2.01 -12.23
C ARG A 9 -5.00 0.97 -12.25
N ALA A 10 -4.68 -0.31 -12.08
CA ALA A 10 -5.67 -1.37 -12.00
C ALA A 10 -6.61 -1.18 -10.81
N ALA A 11 -6.08 -0.80 -9.63
CA ALA A 11 -6.88 -0.50 -8.45
C ALA A 11 -7.86 0.67 -8.71
N THR A 12 -7.41 1.75 -9.36
CA THR A 12 -8.29 2.87 -9.72
C THR A 12 -9.44 2.44 -10.63
N LEU A 13 -9.18 1.59 -11.63
CA LEU A 13 -10.26 1.07 -12.49
C LEU A 13 -11.30 0.26 -11.71
N LEU A 14 -10.86 -0.52 -10.71
CA LEU A 14 -11.76 -1.28 -9.85
C LEU A 14 -12.56 -0.38 -8.92
N LEU A 15 -11.93 0.67 -8.38
CA LEU A 15 -12.61 1.67 -7.56
C LEU A 15 -13.69 2.41 -8.35
N ASP A 16 -13.38 2.82 -9.59
CA ASP A 16 -14.32 3.50 -10.50
C ASP A 16 -15.51 2.59 -10.85
N ALA A 17 -15.30 1.28 -10.88
CA ALA A 17 -16.32 0.27 -11.11
C ALA A 17 -16.94 -0.29 -9.81
N PHE A 18 -16.66 0.29 -8.64
CA PHE A 18 -17.19 -0.10 -7.32
C PHE A 18 -16.84 -1.53 -6.85
N TYR A 19 -15.74 -2.11 -7.34
CA TYR A 19 -15.18 -3.37 -6.86
C TYR A 19 -14.26 -3.13 -5.64
N PHE A 20 -14.87 -2.83 -4.50
CA PHE A 20 -14.16 -2.40 -3.29
C PHE A 20 -13.21 -3.46 -2.71
N GLY A 21 -13.63 -4.72 -2.68
CA GLY A 21 -12.80 -5.80 -2.15
C GLY A 21 -11.52 -5.98 -2.98
N GLU A 22 -11.66 -6.06 -4.29
CA GLU A 22 -10.56 -6.20 -5.24
C GLU A 22 -9.68 -4.94 -5.27
N PHE A 23 -10.28 -3.75 -5.18
CA PHE A 23 -9.56 -2.50 -5.02
C PHE A 23 -8.64 -2.55 -3.79
N ASN A 24 -9.16 -2.90 -2.61
CA ASN A 24 -8.37 -2.93 -1.38
C ASN A 24 -7.29 -4.02 -1.43
N ALA A 25 -7.55 -5.16 -2.07
CA ALA A 25 -6.54 -6.18 -2.32
C ALA A 25 -5.40 -5.69 -3.24
N LEU A 26 -5.71 -4.93 -4.30
CA LEU A 26 -4.67 -4.34 -5.16
C LEU A 26 -3.95 -3.17 -4.49
N LYS A 27 -4.65 -2.35 -3.72
CA LYS A 27 -4.05 -1.29 -2.91
C LYS A 27 -3.07 -1.88 -1.89
N ARG A 28 -3.43 -2.98 -1.22
CA ARG A 28 -2.54 -3.73 -0.32
C ARG A 28 -1.22 -4.08 -1.01
N MET A 29 -1.29 -4.56 -2.25
CA MET A 29 -0.12 -4.90 -3.05
C MET A 29 0.72 -3.68 -3.43
N VAL A 30 0.09 -2.53 -3.71
CA VAL A 30 0.79 -1.24 -3.89
C VAL A 30 1.58 -0.92 -2.62
N ASP A 31 0.94 -0.95 -1.47
CA ASP A 31 1.55 -0.59 -0.19
C ASP A 31 2.74 -1.51 0.15
N GLU A 32 2.63 -2.82 -0.05
CA GLU A 32 3.78 -3.73 0.16
C GLU A 32 4.94 -3.43 -0.77
N THR A 33 4.64 -3.22 -2.04
CA THR A 33 5.68 -2.95 -3.03
C THR A 33 6.38 -1.61 -2.70
N VAL A 34 5.64 -0.63 -2.19
CA VAL A 34 6.18 0.65 -1.73
C VAL A 34 7.08 0.46 -0.51
N GLU A 35 6.68 -0.37 0.47
CA GLU A 35 7.48 -0.71 1.66
C GLU A 35 8.79 -1.42 1.25
N ASP A 36 8.71 -2.40 0.35
CA ASP A 36 9.85 -3.16 -0.16
C ASP A 36 10.86 -2.28 -0.92
N VAL A 37 10.37 -1.39 -1.79
CA VAL A 37 11.25 -0.46 -2.52
C VAL A 37 11.88 0.56 -1.56
N MET A 38 11.13 1.04 -0.57
CA MET A 38 11.67 1.96 0.44
C MET A 38 12.78 1.28 1.24
N PHE A 39 12.57 0.04 1.68
CA PHE A 39 13.56 -0.77 2.37
C PHE A 39 14.88 -0.83 1.60
N LEU A 40 14.84 -1.23 0.32
CA LEU A 40 16.03 -1.28 -0.52
C LEU A 40 16.66 0.09 -0.77
N ALA A 41 15.85 1.12 -1.03
CA ALA A 41 16.35 2.48 -1.30
C ALA A 41 17.10 3.05 -0.10
N ARG A 42 16.58 2.82 1.12
CA ARG A 42 17.25 3.25 2.36
C ARG A 42 18.52 2.45 2.62
N GLY A 43 18.52 1.15 2.31
CA GLY A 43 19.73 0.33 2.33
C GLY A 43 20.81 0.84 1.38
N LEU A 44 20.44 1.28 0.18
CA LEU A 44 21.40 1.89 -0.76
C LEU A 44 21.98 3.22 -0.24
N GLU A 45 21.19 4.03 0.46
CA GLU A 45 21.64 5.32 0.99
C GLU A 45 22.50 5.19 2.25
N LEU A 46 22.20 4.22 3.11
CA LEU A 46 22.78 4.11 4.46
C LEU A 46 23.76 2.94 4.62
N GLY A 47 23.86 2.09 3.60
CA GLY A 47 24.63 0.83 3.63
C GLY A 47 23.71 -0.39 3.72
N LEU A 48 23.95 -1.35 2.83
CA LEU A 48 23.21 -2.60 2.79
C LEU A 48 23.58 -3.48 4.00
N ARG A 49 22.56 -4.05 4.64
CA ARG A 49 22.69 -5.04 5.73
C ARG A 49 22.38 -6.45 5.23
N GLU A 50 22.66 -7.46 6.05
CA GLU A 50 22.42 -8.88 5.73
C GLU A 50 20.98 -9.15 5.27
N GLU A 51 19.98 -8.56 5.94
CA GLU A 51 18.58 -8.78 5.57
C GLU A 51 18.21 -8.19 4.19
N HIS A 52 18.99 -7.23 3.66
CA HIS A 52 18.79 -6.77 2.29
C HIS A 52 19.28 -7.82 1.29
N GLN A 53 20.39 -8.50 1.60
CA GLN A 53 20.91 -9.59 0.77
C GLN A 53 20.00 -10.82 0.82
N GLU A 54 19.48 -11.16 2.00
CA GLU A 54 18.46 -12.19 2.15
C GLU A 54 17.19 -11.86 1.34
N TYR A 55 16.72 -10.60 1.41
CA TYR A 55 15.57 -10.14 0.63
C TYR A 55 15.83 -10.30 -0.87
N LEU A 56 16.96 -9.82 -1.38
CA LEU A 56 17.30 -9.90 -2.80
C LEU A 56 17.46 -11.35 -3.26
N THR A 57 18.07 -12.20 -2.43
CA THR A 57 18.20 -13.64 -2.70
C THR A 57 16.81 -14.28 -2.82
N SER A 58 15.91 -14.02 -1.88
CA SER A 58 14.52 -14.49 -1.96
C SER A 58 13.78 -13.89 -3.15
N PHE A 59 14.00 -12.61 -3.47
CA PHE A 59 13.36 -11.91 -4.57
C PHE A 59 13.68 -12.52 -5.93
N PHE A 60 14.97 -12.80 -6.19
CA PHE A 60 15.46 -13.32 -7.47
C PHE A 60 15.49 -14.85 -7.56
N THR A 61 15.12 -15.58 -6.50
CA THR A 61 15.01 -17.04 -6.58
C THR A 61 13.84 -17.43 -7.48
N GLU A 62 14.14 -18.03 -8.63
CA GLU A 62 13.14 -18.57 -9.55
C GLU A 62 12.45 -19.82 -8.98
N TYR A 63 11.15 -19.92 -9.24
CA TYR A 63 10.30 -21.02 -8.77
C TYR A 63 10.56 -22.32 -9.53
N TRP A 64 10.99 -22.20 -10.80
CA TRP A 64 11.24 -23.32 -11.70
C TRP A 64 12.75 -23.54 -11.83
N LYS A 65 13.21 -24.75 -11.52
CA LYS A 65 14.62 -25.10 -11.59
C LYS A 65 15.15 -25.17 -13.03
N ASP A 66 14.30 -25.58 -13.98
CA ASP A 66 14.66 -25.86 -15.38
C ASP A 66 13.93 -24.97 -16.39
N GLY A 67 13.40 -23.82 -15.96
CA GLY A 67 12.65 -22.89 -16.81
C GLY A 67 11.14 -23.17 -16.88
N PRO A 68 10.38 -22.33 -17.62
CA PRO A 68 8.95 -22.15 -17.33
C PRO A 68 8.02 -23.32 -17.66
N HIS A 69 8.40 -24.35 -18.44
CA HIS A 69 7.59 -25.57 -18.67
C HIS A 69 8.43 -26.67 -19.37
N PRO A 70 8.37 -27.95 -18.93
CA PRO A 70 7.34 -28.86 -19.47
C PRO A 70 6.81 -29.90 -18.45
N GLU A 71 5.48 -29.94 -18.24
CA GLU A 71 4.71 -31.06 -17.65
C GLU A 71 4.81 -31.35 -16.11
N VAL A 72 5.11 -30.33 -15.31
CA VAL A 72 5.18 -30.27 -13.82
C VAL A 72 6.57 -30.63 -13.25
N PRO A 73 7.54 -29.70 -13.37
CA PRO A 73 8.85 -29.84 -12.75
C PRO A 73 8.79 -29.65 -11.23
N GLU A 74 9.78 -30.20 -10.52
CA GLU A 74 10.04 -29.88 -9.11
C GLU A 74 10.09 -28.36 -8.89
N VAL A 75 9.28 -27.91 -7.94
CA VAL A 75 9.24 -26.52 -7.50
C VAL A 75 10.37 -26.28 -6.50
N ASN A 76 11.20 -25.26 -6.74
CA ASN A 76 12.11 -24.80 -5.70
C ASN A 76 11.29 -24.24 -4.55
N LYS A 77 11.51 -24.75 -3.33
CA LYS A 77 11.00 -24.10 -2.12
C LYS A 77 11.68 -22.73 -2.02
N ARG A 78 10.98 -21.70 -2.48
CA ARG A 78 11.46 -20.32 -2.39
C ARG A 78 11.75 -20.00 -0.92
N PRO A 79 12.94 -19.46 -0.58
CA PRO A 79 13.18 -18.99 0.76
C PRO A 79 12.19 -17.88 1.07
N GLU A 80 11.36 -18.08 2.08
CA GLU A 80 10.40 -17.06 2.52
C GLU A 80 11.15 -15.92 3.21
N PHE A 81 11.03 -14.71 2.67
CA PHE A 81 11.55 -13.54 3.36
C PHE A 81 10.49 -13.00 4.33
N ASN A 82 10.82 -12.99 5.62
CA ASN A 82 9.91 -12.51 6.65
C ASN A 82 9.80 -10.97 6.62
N ARG A 83 8.63 -10.44 6.26
CA ARG A 83 8.34 -8.98 6.23
C ARG A 83 8.61 -8.28 7.57
N TYR A 84 8.59 -9.01 8.68
CA TYR A 84 9.00 -8.46 9.98
C TYR A 84 10.43 -7.88 9.96
N LYS A 85 11.36 -8.48 9.18
CA LYS A 85 12.72 -7.96 9.03
C LYS A 85 12.76 -6.58 8.37
N ILE A 86 11.95 -6.36 7.32
CA ILE A 86 11.78 -5.04 6.69
C ILE A 86 11.26 -4.04 7.73
N ARG A 87 10.17 -4.37 8.43
CA ARG A 87 9.56 -3.46 9.41
C ARG A 87 10.48 -3.12 10.55
N LYS A 88 11.21 -4.11 11.06
CA LYS A 88 12.20 -3.92 12.11
C LYS A 88 13.30 -2.96 11.66
N TYR A 89 13.85 -3.14 10.45
CA TYR A 89 14.81 -2.18 9.88
C TYR A 89 14.23 -0.77 9.78
N MET A 90 13.02 -0.64 9.25
CA MET A 90 12.38 0.68 9.10
C MET A 90 12.14 1.32 10.47
N ASP A 91 11.64 0.59 11.47
CA ASP A 91 11.43 1.10 12.82
C ASP A 91 12.76 1.52 13.49
N GLU A 92 13.84 0.76 13.32
CA GLU A 92 15.18 1.12 13.80
C GLU A 92 15.66 2.44 13.19
N LEU A 93 15.47 2.63 11.87
CA LEU A 93 15.80 3.88 11.20
C LEU A 93 14.99 5.07 11.74
N TYR A 94 13.71 4.85 12.04
CA TYR A 94 12.83 5.91 12.54
C TYR A 94 13.12 6.29 13.99
N THR A 95 13.62 5.34 14.78
CA THR A 95 13.90 5.55 16.21
C THR A 95 15.30 6.11 16.43
N ASN A 96 16.29 5.57 15.74
CA ASN A 96 17.71 5.78 16.04
C ASN A 96 18.53 6.27 14.83
N GLY A 97 17.94 6.29 13.64
CA GLY A 97 18.63 6.61 12.38
C GLY A 97 18.32 8.00 11.85
N PRO A 98 18.88 8.35 10.68
CA PRO A 98 18.58 9.59 9.97
C PRO A 98 17.19 9.50 9.31
N ALA A 99 16.14 9.55 10.13
CA ALA A 99 14.75 9.55 9.68
C ALA A 99 14.47 10.79 8.83
N LEU A 100 13.73 10.63 7.74
CA LEU A 100 13.18 11.75 7.00
C LEU A 100 11.96 12.31 7.77
N PRO A 101 11.65 13.60 7.65
CA PRO A 101 10.45 14.16 8.26
C PRO A 101 9.18 13.41 7.84
N GLY A 102 8.44 12.88 8.82
CA GLY A 102 7.16 12.17 8.60
C GLY A 102 7.25 10.64 8.58
N ASP A 103 8.45 10.09 8.55
CA ASP A 103 8.75 8.66 8.45
C ASP A 103 8.06 7.77 9.50
N ALA A 104 8.06 8.17 10.78
CA ALA A 104 7.41 7.40 11.85
C ALA A 104 5.88 7.33 11.67
N LYS A 105 5.26 8.44 11.24
CA LYS A 105 3.81 8.50 10.97
C LYS A 105 3.45 7.65 9.76
N VAL A 106 4.31 7.65 8.74
CA VAL A 106 4.21 6.78 7.57
C VAL A 106 4.28 5.30 7.98
N SER A 107 5.25 4.91 8.80
CA SER A 107 5.38 3.52 9.30
C SER A 107 4.10 3.01 9.94
N SER A 108 3.54 3.83 10.84
CA SER A 108 2.30 3.52 11.54
C SER A 108 1.14 3.33 10.57
N LEU A 109 0.99 4.24 9.59
CA LEU A 109 -0.07 4.16 8.58
C LEU A 109 0.05 2.90 7.72
N MET A 110 1.28 2.50 7.35
CA MET A 110 1.53 1.27 6.58
C MET A 110 1.17 0.02 7.38
N LYS A 111 1.52 -0.03 8.67
CA LYS A 111 1.14 -1.12 9.57
C LYS A 111 -0.37 -1.23 9.72
N THR A 112 -1.06 -0.10 9.92
CA THR A 112 -2.53 -0.08 10.00
C THR A 112 -3.16 -0.54 8.70
N SER A 113 -2.72 0.01 7.55
CA SER A 113 -3.23 -0.39 6.24
C SER A 113 -3.00 -1.88 5.98
N TYR A 114 -1.82 -2.41 6.35
CA TYR A 114 -1.52 -3.83 6.22
C TYR A 114 -2.56 -4.70 6.94
N VAL A 115 -2.86 -4.38 8.21
CA VAL A 115 -3.79 -5.16 9.03
C VAL A 115 -5.21 -5.06 8.51
N LEU A 116 -5.67 -3.85 8.20
CA LEU A 116 -7.02 -3.62 7.69
C LEU A 116 -7.23 -4.32 6.35
N ASP A 117 -6.27 -4.17 5.43
CA ASP A 117 -6.43 -4.63 4.06
C ASP A 117 -6.09 -6.13 3.90
N SER A 118 -5.47 -6.76 4.91
CA SER A 118 -5.16 -8.20 4.91
C SER A 118 -6.42 -9.06 4.75
N GLY A 119 -7.56 -8.60 5.27
CA GLY A 119 -8.82 -9.33 5.17
C GLY A 119 -9.36 -9.43 3.74
N TYR A 120 -9.08 -8.42 2.90
CA TYR A 120 -9.49 -8.43 1.49
C TYR A 120 -8.62 -9.37 0.64
N VAL A 121 -7.37 -9.62 1.06
CA VAL A 121 -6.48 -10.58 0.37
C VAL A 121 -6.82 -12.02 0.72
N HIS A 122 -7.13 -12.30 1.99
CA HIS A 122 -7.33 -13.67 2.49
C HIS A 122 -8.79 -14.10 2.59
N GLY A 123 -9.74 -13.20 2.31
CA GLY A 123 -11.17 -13.53 2.41
C GLY A 123 -11.63 -13.68 3.86
N ASN A 124 -11.28 -12.73 4.72
CA ASN A 124 -11.83 -12.70 6.07
C ASN A 124 -13.35 -12.49 6.02
N CYS A 125 -14.07 -13.16 6.92
CA CYS A 125 -15.54 -13.15 6.93
C CYS A 125 -16.13 -11.73 6.92
N SER A 126 -15.61 -10.81 7.73
CA SER A 126 -16.07 -9.41 7.76
C SER A 126 -15.97 -8.72 6.39
N GLN A 127 -14.86 -8.88 5.70
CA GLN A 127 -14.63 -8.28 4.38
C GLN A 127 -15.45 -8.98 3.27
N LEU A 128 -15.64 -10.30 3.36
CA LEU A 128 -16.50 -11.03 2.43
C LEU A 128 -17.98 -10.63 2.57
N MET A 129 -18.43 -10.38 3.80
CA MET A 129 -19.81 -9.95 4.06
C MET A 129 -20.12 -8.55 3.55
N GLU A 130 -19.11 -7.74 3.18
CA GLU A 130 -19.32 -6.48 2.45
C GLU A 130 -19.93 -6.71 1.05
N LEU A 131 -19.75 -7.91 0.49
CA LEU A 131 -20.38 -8.31 -0.78
C LEU A 131 -21.82 -8.80 -0.60
N TYR A 132 -22.29 -9.02 0.64
CA TYR A 132 -23.60 -9.59 0.91
C TYR A 132 -24.64 -8.51 1.23
N GLY A 133 -25.74 -8.48 0.50
CA GLY A 133 -26.80 -7.50 0.72
C GLY A 133 -27.97 -7.63 -0.24
N GLY A 134 -28.80 -6.58 -0.29
CA GLY A 134 -29.97 -6.50 -1.19
C GLY A 134 -31.25 -7.14 -0.65
N ASN A 135 -32.29 -7.13 -1.50
CA ASN A 135 -33.57 -7.79 -1.26
C ASN A 135 -34.09 -8.39 -2.59
N PRO A 136 -34.06 -9.71 -2.79
CA PRO A 136 -33.65 -10.74 -1.82
C PRO A 136 -32.13 -10.67 -1.53
N PRO A 137 -31.69 -11.14 -0.35
CA PRO A 137 -30.30 -11.05 0.02
C PRO A 137 -29.44 -12.04 -0.77
N ALA A 138 -28.32 -11.56 -1.31
CA ALA A 138 -27.39 -12.36 -2.12
C ALA A 138 -25.97 -11.78 -2.06
N PHE A 139 -24.99 -12.58 -2.48
CA PHE A 139 -23.63 -12.09 -2.75
C PHE A 139 -23.59 -11.36 -4.10
N HIS A 140 -23.07 -10.15 -4.09
CA HIS A 140 -22.84 -9.36 -5.28
C HIS A 140 -21.49 -9.72 -5.90
N VAL A 141 -21.51 -10.11 -7.17
CA VAL A 141 -20.31 -10.40 -7.99
C VAL A 141 -19.95 -9.26 -8.95
N SER A 142 -20.74 -8.18 -8.90
CA SER A 142 -20.52 -6.93 -9.62
C SER A 142 -20.26 -5.82 -8.61
N GLY A 143 -19.56 -4.76 -9.03
CA GLY A 143 -19.34 -3.62 -8.15
C GLY A 143 -20.64 -3.00 -7.65
N VAL A 144 -20.65 -2.64 -6.36
CA VAL A 144 -21.81 -2.10 -5.66
C VAL A 144 -21.47 -0.70 -5.18
N PRO A 145 -22.16 0.36 -5.66
CA PRO A 145 -21.91 1.71 -5.20
C PRO A 145 -22.14 1.83 -3.69
N HIS A 146 -21.10 2.26 -2.98
CA HIS A 146 -21.17 2.54 -1.56
C HIS A 146 -20.77 4.01 -1.33
N PRO A 147 -21.73 4.92 -1.06
CA PRO A 147 -21.49 6.37 -1.08
C PRO A 147 -20.35 6.83 -0.16
N THR A 148 -20.26 6.27 1.04
CA THR A 148 -19.22 6.61 2.02
C THR A 148 -17.92 5.83 1.82
N ALA A 149 -17.98 4.53 1.49
CA ALA A 149 -16.79 3.72 1.26
C ALA A 149 -16.03 4.14 -0.01
N GLY A 150 -16.73 4.63 -1.05
CA GLY A 150 -16.14 5.22 -2.26
C GLY A 150 -15.14 6.32 -1.97
N LEU A 151 -15.56 7.29 -1.15
CA LEU A 151 -14.72 8.44 -0.80
C LEU A 151 -13.56 8.03 0.13
N ALA A 152 -13.83 7.18 1.12
CA ALA A 152 -12.79 6.66 2.00
C ALA A 152 -11.71 5.87 1.23
N ALA A 153 -12.13 5.01 0.30
CA ALA A 153 -11.26 4.26 -0.59
C ALA A 153 -10.43 5.18 -1.49
N GLY A 154 -11.06 6.20 -2.10
CA GLY A 154 -10.37 7.21 -2.90
C GLY A 154 -9.31 7.99 -2.10
N LEU A 155 -9.64 8.43 -0.88
CA LEU A 155 -8.69 9.07 0.03
C LEU A 155 -7.52 8.14 0.36
N SER A 156 -7.81 6.88 0.67
CA SER A 156 -6.81 5.87 0.98
C SER A 156 -5.86 5.65 -0.21
N MET A 157 -6.39 5.64 -1.43
CA MET A 157 -5.59 5.54 -2.65
C MET A 157 -4.69 6.76 -2.87
N ILE A 158 -5.19 7.98 -2.61
CA ILE A 158 -4.38 9.21 -2.70
C ILE A 158 -3.18 9.12 -1.75
N TYR A 159 -3.38 8.61 -0.53
CA TYR A 159 -2.29 8.40 0.42
C TYR A 159 -1.28 7.36 -0.09
N SER A 160 -1.73 6.21 -0.60
CA SER A 160 -0.83 5.21 -1.19
C SER A 160 -0.02 5.76 -2.38
N VAL A 161 -0.62 6.60 -3.22
CA VAL A 161 0.09 7.25 -4.34
C VAL A 161 1.08 8.30 -3.86
N ALA A 162 0.72 9.14 -2.88
CA ALA A 162 1.65 10.08 -2.26
C ALA A 162 2.86 9.34 -1.67
N MET A 163 2.61 8.20 -1.01
CA MET A 163 3.66 7.36 -0.47
C MET A 163 4.55 6.74 -1.55
N ALA A 164 3.97 6.26 -2.63
CA ALA A 164 4.74 5.78 -3.78
C ALA A 164 5.67 6.86 -4.34
N LEU A 165 5.22 8.11 -4.44
CA LEU A 165 6.04 9.23 -4.90
C LEU A 165 7.18 9.55 -3.91
N THR A 166 6.93 9.51 -2.61
CA THR A 166 7.97 9.65 -1.59
C THR A 166 9.03 8.55 -1.74
N THR A 167 8.60 7.29 -1.86
CA THR A 167 9.51 6.17 -2.09
C THR A 167 10.30 6.35 -3.38
N PHE A 168 9.68 6.79 -4.47
CA PHE A 168 10.39 7.05 -5.73
C PHE A 168 11.38 8.20 -5.61
N ALA A 169 11.07 9.23 -4.82
CA ALA A 169 12.01 10.31 -4.51
C ALA A 169 13.21 9.78 -3.73
N THR A 170 12.99 8.98 -2.69
CA THR A 170 14.07 8.32 -1.91
C THR A 170 14.93 7.45 -2.82
N THR A 171 14.33 6.62 -3.68
CA THR A 171 15.10 5.81 -4.63
C THR A 171 15.89 6.70 -5.60
N SER A 172 15.28 7.75 -6.14
CA SER A 172 15.96 8.69 -7.05
C SER A 172 17.18 9.34 -6.39
N ARG A 173 17.07 9.67 -5.10
CA ARG A 173 18.16 10.20 -4.30
C ARG A 173 19.26 9.17 -4.07
N ALA A 174 18.90 7.92 -3.76
CA ALA A 174 19.84 6.82 -3.63
C ALA A 174 20.69 6.61 -4.89
N PHE A 175 20.14 6.91 -6.07
CA PHE A 175 20.84 6.87 -7.36
C PHE A 175 21.45 8.22 -7.80
N GLY A 176 21.49 9.22 -6.91
CA GLY A 176 22.15 10.51 -7.18
C GLY A 176 21.36 11.48 -8.07
N ASN A 177 20.08 11.24 -8.34
CA ASN A 177 19.26 12.10 -9.18
C ASN A 177 18.50 13.16 -8.35
N ALA A 178 19.20 14.23 -7.98
CA ALA A 178 18.66 15.30 -7.14
C ALA A 178 17.46 16.03 -7.78
N ALA A 179 17.53 16.31 -9.10
CA ALA A 179 16.46 17.01 -9.81
C ALA A 179 15.15 16.20 -9.83
N LEU A 180 15.22 14.89 -10.07
CA LEU A 180 14.05 14.02 -10.02
C LEU A 180 13.53 13.87 -8.59
N THR A 181 14.43 13.75 -7.61
CA THR A 181 14.09 13.67 -6.18
C THR A 181 13.21 14.85 -5.76
N GLU A 182 13.63 16.09 -6.05
CA GLU A 182 12.88 17.27 -5.61
C GLU A 182 11.52 17.37 -6.30
N ARG A 183 11.46 17.05 -7.61
CA ARG A 183 10.18 17.00 -8.35
C ARG A 183 9.19 16.00 -7.74
N LEU A 184 9.65 14.79 -7.46
CA LEU A 184 8.80 13.73 -6.89
C LEU A 184 8.35 14.07 -5.47
N ARG A 185 9.27 14.62 -4.65
CA ARG A 185 8.97 15.07 -3.29
C ARG A 185 7.92 16.19 -3.28
N ALA A 186 8.09 17.20 -4.12
CA ALA A 186 7.12 18.28 -4.26
C ALA A 186 5.74 17.75 -4.65
N ARG A 187 5.68 16.80 -5.59
CA ARG A 187 4.41 16.18 -6.01
C ARG A 187 3.78 15.32 -4.92
N SER A 188 4.57 14.57 -4.17
CA SER A 188 4.11 13.80 -3.01
C SER A 188 3.43 14.71 -1.98
N VAL A 189 4.09 15.82 -1.61
CA VAL A 189 3.55 16.79 -0.64
C VAL A 189 2.22 17.38 -1.13
N GLN A 190 2.12 17.75 -2.41
CA GLN A 190 0.87 18.26 -3.00
C GLN A 190 -0.27 17.24 -2.88
N LEU A 191 -0.03 15.97 -3.22
CA LEU A 191 -1.05 14.92 -3.11
C LEU A 191 -1.44 14.64 -1.66
N TYR A 192 -0.48 14.61 -0.74
CA TYR A 192 -0.76 14.43 0.68
C TYR A 192 -1.63 15.58 1.22
N GLN A 193 -1.31 16.83 0.87
CA GLN A 193 -2.09 18.00 1.26
C GLN A 193 -3.51 17.97 0.69
N LEU A 194 -3.66 17.52 -0.56
CA LEU A 194 -4.97 17.31 -1.18
C LEU A 194 -5.79 16.26 -0.40
N GLY A 195 -5.19 15.11 -0.08
CA GLY A 195 -5.84 14.06 0.72
C GLY A 195 -6.29 14.58 2.10
N VAL A 196 -5.44 15.33 2.79
CA VAL A 196 -5.78 15.96 4.08
C VAL A 196 -6.94 16.95 3.94
N ALA A 197 -6.94 17.79 2.90
CA ALA A 197 -8.01 18.76 2.66
C ALA A 197 -9.34 18.05 2.39
N MET A 198 -9.34 17.03 1.51
CA MET A 198 -10.52 16.23 1.20
C MET A 198 -11.06 15.50 2.43
N GLN A 199 -10.19 14.92 3.26
CA GLN A 199 -10.59 14.27 4.51
C GLN A 199 -11.25 15.24 5.49
N ARG A 200 -10.72 16.47 5.62
CA ARG A 200 -11.32 17.50 6.49
C ARG A 200 -12.70 17.91 6.00
N THR A 201 -12.85 18.12 4.68
CA THR A 201 -14.14 18.44 4.08
C THR A 201 -15.16 17.32 4.31
N PHE A 202 -14.74 16.06 4.15
CA PHE A 202 -15.58 14.91 4.41
C PHE A 202 -16.04 14.83 5.87
N GLN A 203 -15.10 14.95 6.83
CA GLN A 203 -15.43 14.95 8.26
C GLN A 203 -16.31 16.13 8.69
N ALA A 204 -16.23 17.26 7.99
CA ALA A 204 -17.12 18.40 8.23
C ALA A 204 -18.53 18.10 7.71
N TRP A 205 -18.64 17.48 6.53
CA TRP A 205 -19.91 17.03 5.96
C TRP A 205 -20.58 15.94 6.81
N GLU A 206 -19.86 14.91 7.25
CA GLU A 206 -20.42 13.86 8.13
C GLU A 206 -21.00 14.45 9.43
N ARG A 207 -20.30 15.43 10.02
CA ARG A 207 -20.77 16.11 11.23
C ARG A 207 -22.01 16.97 11.01
N SER A 208 -22.20 17.51 9.82
CA SER A 208 -23.39 18.33 9.52
C SER A 208 -24.61 17.48 9.14
N THR A 209 -24.41 16.29 8.56
CA THR A 209 -25.51 15.39 8.15
C THR A 209 -25.90 14.37 9.21
N HIS A 210 -24.97 14.01 10.11
CA HIS A 210 -25.19 13.06 11.19
C HIS A 210 -24.74 13.65 12.54
N PRO A 211 -25.50 14.62 13.11
CA PRO A 211 -25.15 15.20 14.40
C PRO A 211 -25.16 14.12 15.48
N THR A 212 -24.08 14.02 16.25
CA THR A 212 -23.96 13.10 17.37
C THR A 212 -25.14 13.32 18.33
N PRO A 213 -25.85 12.27 18.78
CA PRO A 213 -26.90 12.44 19.77
C PRO A 213 -26.29 13.13 21.00
N THR A 214 -26.84 14.28 21.39
CA THR A 214 -26.48 14.92 22.65
C THR A 214 -26.81 13.94 23.76
N ALA A 215 -25.80 13.54 24.54
CA ALA A 215 -26.02 12.73 25.73
C ALA A 215 -26.96 13.48 26.67
N SER A 216 -28.18 12.97 26.79
CA SER A 216 -29.20 13.39 27.76
C SER A 216 -29.07 12.60 29.05
#